data_AF-A0A839JWW9-F1
#
_entry.id   AF-A0A839JWW9-F1
#
_cell.length_a   1.000
_cell.length_b   1.000
_cell.length_c   1.000
_cell.angle_alpha   90.00
_cell.angle_beta   90.00
_cell.angle_gamma   90.00
#
_symmetry.space_group_name_H-M   'P 1'
#
loop_
_entity.id
_entity.type
_entity.pdbx_description
1 polymer ?
#
loop_
_entity_poly.entity_id
_entity_poly.type
_entity_poly.pdbx_seq_one_letter_code
_entity_poly.pdbx_strand_id
1 'polypeptide(L)'
;MNLFINKLVSSIIQIIMFTLIPFIWWLVTARKKENFFSWIGLKKATSDKKTELWVYFCLVTVGFMIISLFVLFILKDTETATSEFSGMGIIGLPAALIYAFFNTALPEEILFRGFLLKRLEHKLSFFIANIIQSIIFGIMHGIMFISLVGTGKAVIIILLTGSIAWFMGYINEKKANGSIYTSWLIHGLSNVFSALISMFSLI
;
A
#
# COMPACT_ATOMS: atom_id res chain seq x y z
N MET A 1 7.52 5.17 -24.01
CA MET A 1 6.09 5.47 -24.27
C MET A 1 5.18 4.29 -23.95
N ASN A 2 5.42 3.10 -24.52
CA ASN A 2 4.53 1.93 -24.34
C ASN A 2 4.34 1.52 -22.86
N LEU A 3 5.43 1.37 -22.09
CA LEU A 3 5.35 0.99 -20.67
C LEU A 3 4.53 1.98 -19.83
N PHE A 4 4.69 3.28 -20.07
CA PHE A 4 3.94 4.32 -19.36
C PHE A 4 2.43 4.21 -19.61
N ILE A 5 2.03 4.05 -20.88
CA ILE A 5 0.62 3.86 -21.24
C ILE A 5 0.08 2.56 -20.64
N ASN A 6 0.85 1.48 -20.67
CA ASN A 6 0.44 0.22 -20.05
C ASN A 6 0.24 0.35 -18.54
N LYS A 7 1.13 1.06 -17.84
CA LYS A 7 0.96 1.33 -16.40
C LYS A 7 -0.23 2.23 -16.12
N LEU A 8 -0.51 3.24 -16.96
CA LEU A 8 -1.73 4.05 -16.83
C LEU A 8 -3.01 3.21 -16.97
N VAL A 9 -3.12 2.42 -18.03
CA VAL A 9 -4.29 1.57 -18.29
C VAL A 9 -4.45 0.54 -17.17
N SER A 10 -3.37 -0.13 -16.79
CA SER A 10 -3.39 -1.09 -15.68
C SER A 10 -3.79 -0.43 -14.36
N SER A 11 -3.32 0.79 -14.07
CA SER A 11 -3.72 1.51 -12.85
C SER A 11 -5.21 1.82 -12.82
N ILE A 12 -5.79 2.23 -13.94
CA ILE A 12 -7.24 2.46 -14.02
C ILE A 12 -8.00 1.16 -13.71
N ILE A 13 -7.57 0.04 -14.31
CA ILE A 13 -8.19 -1.27 -14.06
C ILE A 13 -8.08 -1.67 -12.59
N GLN A 14 -6.88 -1.57 -12.00
CA GLN A 14 -6.65 -1.93 -10.60
C GLN A 14 -7.49 -1.06 -9.64
N ILE A 15 -7.53 0.25 -9.86
CA ILE A 15 -8.35 1.17 -9.06
C ILE A 15 -9.81 0.77 -9.14
N ILE A 16 -10.34 0.51 -10.34
CA ILE A 16 -11.75 0.11 -10.51
C ILE A 16 -12.01 -1.21 -9.77
N MET A 17 -11.17 -2.23 -9.97
CA MET A 17 -11.35 -3.55 -9.37
C MET A 17 -11.37 -3.50 -7.84
N PHE A 18 -10.41 -2.81 -7.22
CA PHE A 18 -10.29 -2.75 -5.75
C PHE A 18 -11.32 -1.79 -5.13
N THR A 19 -11.80 -0.80 -5.89
CA THR A 19 -12.82 0.16 -5.44
C THR A 19 -14.24 -0.40 -5.58
N LEU A 20 -14.47 -1.38 -6.46
CA LEU A 20 -15.80 -1.91 -6.76
C LEU A 20 -16.52 -2.45 -5.51
N ILE A 21 -15.85 -3.28 -4.71
CA ILE A 21 -16.40 -3.85 -3.47
C ILE A 21 -16.72 -2.73 -2.45
N PRO A 22 -15.77 -1.84 -2.09
CA PRO A 22 -16.06 -0.67 -1.25
C PRO A 22 -17.24 0.17 -1.75
N PHE A 23 -17.31 0.41 -3.07
CA PHE A 23 -18.33 1.28 -3.66
C PHE A 23 -19.72 0.67 -3.58
N ILE A 24 -19.88 -0.61 -3.94
CA ILE A 24 -21.15 -1.33 -3.80
C ILE A 24 -21.59 -1.35 -2.33
N TRP A 25 -20.67 -1.63 -1.41
CA TRP A 25 -20.98 -1.63 0.01
C TRP A 25 -21.47 -0.25 0.48
N TRP A 26 -20.79 0.83 0.08
CA TRP A 26 -21.19 2.20 0.39
C TRP A 26 -22.57 2.54 -0.19
N LEU A 27 -22.85 2.15 -1.43
CA LEU A 27 -24.14 2.39 -2.09
C LEU A 27 -25.33 1.82 -1.29
N VAL A 28 -25.15 0.67 -0.67
CA VAL A 28 -26.19 0.00 0.12
C VAL A 28 -26.27 0.56 1.55
N THR A 29 -25.14 0.87 2.18
CA THR A 29 -25.08 1.10 3.64
C THR A 29 -24.93 2.56 4.07
N ALA A 30 -24.28 3.40 3.26
CA ALA A 30 -23.78 4.70 3.70
C ALA A 30 -24.04 5.87 2.74
N ARG A 31 -24.53 5.62 1.52
CA ARG A 31 -24.72 6.68 0.50
C ARG A 31 -25.60 7.87 0.93
N LYS A 32 -26.54 7.64 1.85
CA LYS A 32 -27.44 8.68 2.38
C LYS A 32 -26.85 9.44 3.58
N LYS A 33 -25.73 8.95 4.14
CA LYS A 33 -25.12 9.47 5.38
C LYS A 33 -23.88 10.32 5.09
N GLU A 34 -23.03 9.89 4.16
CA GLU A 34 -21.82 10.60 3.78
C GLU A 34 -21.37 10.24 2.35
N ASN A 35 -20.52 11.09 1.77
CA ASN A 35 -19.95 10.85 0.44
C ASN A 35 -18.92 9.70 0.45
N PHE A 36 -18.72 9.06 -0.70
CA PHE A 36 -17.84 7.90 -0.82
C PHE A 36 -16.38 8.19 -0.43
N PHE A 37 -15.83 9.32 -0.87
CA PHE A 37 -14.43 9.67 -0.60
C PHE A 37 -14.15 9.90 0.88
N SER A 38 -15.03 10.60 1.59
CA SER A 38 -15.00 10.75 3.05
C SER A 38 -15.11 9.39 3.74
N TRP A 39 -16.03 8.55 3.27
CA TRP A 39 -16.33 7.24 3.85
C TRP A 39 -15.15 6.27 3.80
N ILE A 40 -14.39 6.28 2.70
CA ILE A 40 -13.13 5.52 2.57
C ILE A 40 -11.92 6.26 3.17
N GLY A 41 -12.08 7.49 3.66
CA GLY A 41 -10.98 8.27 4.22
C GLY A 41 -10.06 8.92 3.18
N LEU A 42 -10.46 9.02 1.92
CA LEU A 42 -9.81 9.86 0.91
C LEU A 42 -10.15 11.34 1.15
N LYS A 43 -9.71 11.86 2.31
CA LYS A 43 -9.95 13.21 2.81
C LYS A 43 -8.66 13.79 3.37
N LYS A 44 -8.50 15.11 3.36
CA LYS A 44 -7.29 15.79 3.86
C LYS A 44 -6.89 15.28 5.26
N ALA A 45 -5.62 14.96 5.44
CA ALA A 45 -5.06 14.60 6.73
C ALA A 45 -5.10 15.81 7.68
N THR A 46 -5.79 15.66 8.81
CA THR A 46 -5.87 16.67 9.87
C THR A 46 -5.34 16.06 11.16
N SER A 47 -4.49 16.80 11.87
CA SER A 47 -3.93 16.39 13.16
C SER A 47 -3.71 17.62 14.02
N ASP A 48 -4.14 17.58 15.28
CA ASP A 48 -3.88 18.63 16.26
C ASP A 48 -2.39 18.70 16.60
N LYS A 49 -1.67 17.58 16.43
CA LYS A 49 -0.23 17.44 16.67
C LYS A 49 0.52 17.20 15.35
N LYS A 50 0.55 18.22 14.49
CA LYS A 50 1.17 18.14 13.14
C LYS A 50 2.60 17.63 13.17
N THR A 51 3.44 18.10 14.10
CA THR A 51 4.83 17.64 14.23
C THR A 51 4.91 16.15 14.53
N GLU A 52 4.03 15.65 15.39
CA GLU A 52 3.98 14.22 15.72
C GLU A 52 3.59 13.41 14.47
N LEU A 53 2.55 13.83 13.73
CA LEU A 53 2.17 13.17 12.48
C LEU A 53 3.34 13.09 11.49
N TRP A 54 4.10 14.18 11.32
CA TRP A 54 5.26 14.19 10.44
C TRP A 54 6.38 13.25 10.90
N VAL A 55 6.65 13.20 12.21
CA VAL A 55 7.65 12.26 12.75
C VAL A 55 7.24 10.81 12.47
N TYR A 56 5.99 10.43 12.75
CA TYR A 56 5.49 9.09 12.45
C TYR A 56 5.51 8.80 10.94
N PHE A 57 5.11 9.76 10.10
CA PHE A 57 5.17 9.63 8.64
C PHE A 57 6.59 9.32 8.17
N CYS A 58 7.59 10.09 8.63
CA CYS A 58 8.98 9.87 8.27
C CYS A 58 9.51 8.53 8.78
N LEU A 59 9.25 8.20 10.05
CA LEU A 59 9.70 6.93 10.66
C LEU A 59 9.13 5.72 9.93
N VAL A 60 7.84 5.72 9.61
CA VAL A 60 7.21 4.60 8.91
C VAL A 60 7.65 4.53 7.44
N THR A 61 7.87 5.67 6.78
CA THR A 61 8.42 5.68 5.41
C THR A 61 9.83 5.07 5.37
N VAL A 62 10.73 5.51 6.26
CA VAL A 62 12.09 4.98 6.35
C VAL A 62 12.08 3.50 6.74
N GLY A 63 11.26 3.13 7.73
CA GLY A 63 11.09 1.73 8.15
C GLY A 63 10.59 0.84 7.01
N PHE A 64 9.61 1.30 6.23
CA PHE A 64 9.14 0.59 5.05
C PHE A 64 10.26 0.49 4.01
N MET A 65 10.97 1.57 3.67
CA MET A 65 12.10 1.48 2.71
C MET A 65 13.17 0.46 3.14
N ILE A 66 13.52 0.38 4.43
CA ILE A 66 14.46 -0.62 4.96
C ILE A 66 13.89 -2.04 4.79
N ILE A 67 12.62 -2.25 5.12
CA ILE A 67 11.96 -3.54 4.94
C ILE A 67 11.88 -3.90 3.45
N SER A 68 11.59 -2.94 2.57
CA SER A 68 11.57 -3.12 1.12
C SER A 68 12.93 -3.58 0.60
N LEU A 69 14.04 -3.00 1.07
CA LEU A 69 15.39 -3.49 0.75
C LEU A 69 15.55 -4.96 1.14
N PHE A 70 15.18 -5.32 2.37
CA PHE A 70 15.33 -6.68 2.85
C PHE A 70 14.48 -7.68 2.06
N VAL A 71 13.23 -7.32 1.74
CA VAL A 71 12.35 -8.13 0.88
C VAL A 71 12.93 -8.27 -0.52
N LEU A 72 13.47 -7.19 -1.11
CA LEU A 72 14.13 -7.26 -2.42
C LEU A 72 15.35 -8.19 -2.40
N PHE A 73 16.17 -8.17 -1.34
CA PHE A 73 17.28 -9.13 -1.19
C PHE A 73 16.83 -10.59 -1.08
N ILE A 74 15.71 -10.84 -0.40
CA ILE A 74 15.11 -12.19 -0.32
C ILE A 74 14.67 -12.67 -1.72
N LEU A 75 14.21 -11.73 -2.56
CA LEU A 75 13.62 -11.94 -3.88
C LEU A 75 14.59 -11.69 -5.06
N LYS A 76 15.89 -11.49 -4.82
CA LYS A 76 16.85 -11.04 -5.84
C LYS A 76 16.92 -11.92 -7.11
N ASP A 77 16.63 -13.21 -6.98
CA ASP A 77 16.68 -14.18 -8.08
C ASP A 77 15.26 -14.54 -8.61
N THR A 78 14.26 -13.73 -8.27
CA THR A 78 12.85 -13.95 -8.65
C THR A 78 12.28 -12.73 -9.37
N GLU A 79 11.45 -12.96 -10.38
CA GLU A 79 10.74 -11.88 -11.04
C GLU A 79 9.73 -11.25 -10.07
N THR A 80 9.83 -9.93 -9.94
CA THR A 80 8.93 -9.11 -9.14
C THR A 80 8.27 -8.07 -10.03
N ALA A 81 7.23 -7.42 -9.53
CA ALA A 81 6.56 -6.37 -10.29
C ALA A 81 7.46 -5.15 -10.59
N THR A 82 8.56 -4.95 -9.85
CA THR A 82 9.55 -3.92 -10.18
C THR A 82 10.60 -4.35 -11.20
N SER A 83 10.73 -5.66 -11.47
CA SER A 83 11.70 -6.21 -12.45
C SER A 83 11.47 -5.65 -13.86
N GLU A 84 10.24 -5.25 -14.21
CA GLU A 84 9.93 -4.58 -15.49
C GLU A 84 10.65 -3.24 -15.68
N PHE A 85 11.15 -2.62 -14.61
CA PHE A 85 11.91 -1.38 -14.68
C PHE A 85 13.42 -1.61 -14.82
N SER A 86 13.89 -2.85 -14.72
CA SER A 86 15.32 -3.16 -14.62
C SER A 86 16.14 -2.65 -15.81
N GLY A 87 17.26 -2.00 -15.51
CA GLY A 87 18.17 -1.45 -16.52
C GLY A 87 17.63 -0.26 -17.33
N MET A 88 16.43 0.24 -17.04
CA MET A 88 15.85 1.37 -17.78
C MET A 88 16.50 2.72 -17.46
N GLY A 89 17.21 2.83 -16.33
CA GLY A 89 17.69 4.12 -15.81
C GLY A 89 16.56 5.15 -15.67
N ILE A 90 16.89 6.44 -15.64
CA ILE A 90 15.92 7.51 -15.37
C ILE A 90 14.72 7.55 -16.35
N ILE A 91 14.86 6.96 -17.55
CA ILE A 91 13.79 6.88 -18.56
C ILE A 91 12.59 6.07 -18.04
N GLY A 92 12.80 5.11 -17.14
CA GLY A 92 11.73 4.33 -16.51
C GLY A 92 10.91 5.08 -15.45
N LEU A 93 11.41 6.21 -14.94
CA LEU A 93 10.82 6.92 -13.79
C LEU A 93 9.35 7.33 -13.99
N PRO A 94 8.91 7.88 -15.13
CA PRO A 94 7.51 8.24 -15.31
C PRO A 94 6.56 7.03 -15.18
N ALA A 95 6.95 5.88 -15.71
CA ALA A 95 6.15 4.66 -15.60
C ALA A 95 6.17 4.08 -14.18
N ALA A 96 7.33 4.13 -13.51
CA ALA A 96 7.48 3.70 -12.13
C ALA A 96 6.64 4.54 -11.16
N LEU A 97 6.53 5.86 -11.37
CA LEU A 97 5.66 6.73 -10.55
C LEU A 97 4.18 6.37 -10.68
N ILE A 98 3.70 6.14 -11.92
CA ILE A 98 2.32 5.72 -12.15
C ILE A 98 2.05 4.35 -11.51
N TYR A 99 2.98 3.42 -11.70
CA TYR A 99 2.90 2.10 -11.09
C TYR A 99 2.82 2.20 -9.56
N ALA A 100 3.80 2.86 -8.94
CA ALA A 100 3.95 2.92 -7.50
C ALA A 100 2.77 3.57 -6.78
N PHE A 101 2.27 4.70 -7.29
CA PHE A 101 1.18 5.44 -6.63
C PHE A 101 -0.21 4.96 -7.02
N PHE A 102 -0.44 4.60 -8.29
CA PHE A 102 -1.79 4.37 -8.79
C PHE A 102 -2.08 2.91 -9.14
N ASN A 103 -1.07 2.10 -9.45
CA ASN A 103 -1.29 0.69 -9.79
C ASN A 103 -1.38 -0.19 -8.54
N THR A 104 -0.53 0.08 -7.56
CA THR A 104 -0.44 -0.72 -6.33
C THR A 104 -0.94 0.06 -5.12
N ALA A 105 -0.30 1.18 -4.78
CA ALA A 105 -0.56 1.83 -3.49
C ALA A 105 -2.02 2.32 -3.34
N LEU A 106 -2.56 3.08 -4.29
CA LEU A 106 -3.93 3.61 -4.16
C LEU A 106 -5.00 2.49 -4.09
N PRO A 107 -5.06 1.51 -5.00
CA PRO A 107 -6.00 0.39 -4.91
C PRO A 107 -5.94 -0.36 -3.58
N GLU A 108 -4.73 -0.67 -3.12
CA GLU A 108 -4.53 -1.40 -1.87
C GLU A 108 -4.93 -0.55 -0.65
N GLU A 109 -4.58 0.74 -0.61
CA GLU A 109 -4.99 1.63 0.48
C GLU A 109 -6.51 1.80 0.53
N ILE A 110 -7.20 1.89 -0.62
CA ILE A 110 -8.66 1.95 -0.69
C ILE A 110 -9.27 0.68 -0.08
N LEU A 111 -8.79 -0.51 -0.48
CA LEU A 111 -9.37 -1.77 -0.04
C LEU A 111 -9.06 -2.08 1.43
N PHE A 112 -7.80 -1.97 1.84
CA PHE A 112 -7.37 -2.42 3.17
C PHE A 112 -7.63 -1.37 4.25
N ARG A 113 -7.25 -0.11 4.02
CA ARG A 113 -7.30 0.95 5.04
C ARG A 113 -8.59 1.75 4.92
N GLY A 114 -9.01 2.05 3.70
CA GLY A 114 -10.24 2.80 3.44
C GLY A 114 -11.51 2.00 3.66
N PHE A 115 -11.49 0.70 3.35
CA PHE A 115 -12.65 -0.16 3.48
C PHE A 115 -12.52 -1.16 4.63
N LEU A 116 -11.68 -2.18 4.51
CA LEU A 116 -11.62 -3.32 5.43
C LEU A 116 -11.40 -2.88 6.88
N LEU A 117 -10.36 -2.09 7.15
CA LEU A 117 -10.05 -1.58 8.48
C LEU A 117 -11.25 -0.82 9.08
N LYS A 118 -11.78 0.18 8.37
CA LYS A 118 -12.91 0.99 8.85
C LYS A 118 -14.17 0.16 9.09
N ARG A 119 -14.42 -0.88 8.28
CA ARG A 119 -15.57 -1.77 8.48
C ARG A 119 -15.38 -2.65 9.73
N LEU A 120 -14.18 -3.16 9.95
CA LEU A 120 -13.85 -3.93 11.14
C LEU A 120 -13.92 -3.06 12.41
N GLU A 121 -13.43 -1.82 12.36
CA GLU A 121 -13.49 -0.87 13.48
C GLU A 121 -14.90 -0.47 13.89
N HIS A 122 -15.87 -0.58 12.99
CA HIS A 122 -17.27 -0.36 13.36
C HIS A 122 -17.81 -1.47 14.29
N LYS A 123 -17.18 -2.64 14.32
CA LYS A 123 -17.62 -3.80 15.12
C LYS A 123 -16.63 -4.22 16.21
N LEU A 124 -15.35 -3.87 16.04
CA LEU A 124 -14.22 -4.31 16.87
C LEU A 124 -13.44 -3.08 17.36
N SER A 125 -12.58 -3.27 18.36
CA SER A 125 -11.63 -2.23 18.73
C SER A 125 -10.63 -1.99 17.59
N PHE A 126 -10.13 -0.75 17.48
CA PHE A 126 -9.08 -0.37 16.54
C PHE A 126 -7.93 -1.39 16.53
N PHE A 127 -7.45 -1.80 17.70
CA PHE A 127 -6.31 -2.69 17.81
C PHE A 127 -6.56 -4.04 17.12
N ILE A 128 -7.72 -4.66 17.38
CA ILE A 128 -8.08 -5.95 16.78
C ILE A 128 -8.34 -5.80 15.28
N ALA A 129 -9.09 -4.77 14.88
CA ALA A 129 -9.36 -4.48 13.47
C ALA A 129 -8.07 -4.28 12.66
N ASN A 130 -7.12 -3.53 13.23
CA ASN A 130 -5.83 -3.26 12.60
C ASN A 130 -4.93 -4.50 12.51
N ILE A 131 -4.98 -5.40 13.50
CA ILE A 131 -4.31 -6.71 13.41
C ILE A 131 -4.90 -7.53 12.25
N ILE A 132 -6.22 -7.65 12.18
CA ILE A 132 -6.89 -8.49 11.16
C ILE A 132 -6.54 -7.99 9.75
N GLN A 133 -6.71 -6.70 9.46
CA GLN A 133 -6.38 -6.19 8.12
C GLN A 133 -4.90 -6.40 7.76
N SER A 134 -4.00 -6.22 8.74
CA SER A 134 -2.56 -6.33 8.54
C SER A 134 -2.12 -7.75 8.27
N ILE A 135 -2.73 -8.73 8.95
CA ILE A 135 -2.51 -10.16 8.69
C ILE A 135 -2.98 -10.51 7.28
N ILE A 136 -4.18 -10.07 6.89
CA ILE A 136 -4.71 -10.35 5.55
C ILE A 136 -3.81 -9.73 4.47
N PHE A 137 -3.36 -8.48 4.68
CA PHE A 137 -2.42 -7.80 3.79
C PHE A 137 -1.10 -8.58 3.66
N GLY A 138 -0.53 -9.01 4.79
CA GLY A 138 0.73 -9.77 4.80
C GLY A 138 0.58 -11.13 4.12
N ILE A 139 -0.49 -11.87 4.40
CA ILE A 139 -0.78 -13.16 3.78
C ILE A 139 -0.89 -13.03 2.25
N MET A 140 -1.58 -11.99 1.75
CA MET A 140 -1.68 -11.73 0.32
C MET A 140 -0.29 -11.62 -0.33
N HIS A 141 0.63 -10.88 0.30
CA HIS A 141 2.01 -10.73 -0.19
C HIS A 141 2.81 -12.03 -0.10
N GLY A 142 2.65 -12.80 0.97
CA GLY A 142 3.34 -14.09 1.12
C GLY A 142 2.90 -15.13 0.09
N ILE A 143 1.59 -15.23 -0.18
CA ILE A 143 1.02 -16.18 -1.14
C ILE A 143 1.56 -15.92 -2.55
N MET A 144 1.79 -14.66 -2.93
CA MET A 144 2.35 -14.32 -4.24
C MET A 144 3.74 -14.92 -4.50
N PHE A 145 4.52 -15.17 -3.44
CA PHE A 145 5.92 -15.62 -3.55
C PHE A 145 6.17 -17.02 -3.00
N ILE A 146 5.21 -17.66 -2.32
CA ILE A 146 5.45 -18.94 -1.62
C ILE A 146 5.95 -20.06 -2.54
N SER A 147 5.46 -20.13 -3.78
CA SER A 147 5.91 -21.09 -4.78
C SER A 147 7.30 -20.79 -5.35
N LEU A 148 7.77 -19.54 -5.23
CA LEU A 148 9.03 -19.06 -5.80
C LEU A 148 10.19 -19.11 -4.79
N VAL A 149 9.92 -18.78 -3.52
CA VAL A 149 10.95 -18.68 -2.49
C VAL A 149 10.84 -19.71 -1.36
N GLY A 150 9.79 -20.54 -1.39
CA GLY A 150 9.51 -21.53 -0.36
C GLY A 150 8.90 -20.95 0.93
N THR A 151 8.37 -21.83 1.77
CA THR A 151 7.56 -21.46 2.95
C THR A 151 8.30 -20.58 3.94
N GLY A 152 9.58 -20.86 4.23
CA GLY A 152 10.35 -20.10 5.22
C GLY A 152 10.49 -18.61 4.85
N LYS A 153 10.94 -18.33 3.63
CA LYS A 153 11.06 -16.96 3.11
C LYS A 153 9.68 -16.28 2.96
N ALA A 154 8.66 -17.02 2.55
CA ALA A 154 7.30 -16.49 2.44
C ALA A 154 6.74 -16.04 3.80
N VAL A 155 6.95 -16.81 4.87
CA VAL A 155 6.55 -16.42 6.24
C VAL A 155 7.23 -15.10 6.66
N ILE A 156 8.52 -14.93 6.33
CA ILE A 156 9.23 -13.67 6.59
C ILE A 156 8.58 -12.52 5.82
N ILE A 157 8.25 -12.69 4.54
CA ILE A 157 7.55 -11.67 3.73
C ILE A 157 6.20 -11.30 4.36
N ILE A 158 5.42 -12.29 4.82
CA ILE A 158 4.12 -12.07 5.50
C ILE A 158 4.30 -11.19 6.74
N LEU A 159 5.26 -11.53 7.60
CA LEU A 159 5.50 -10.80 8.83
C LEU A 159 5.95 -9.35 8.56
N LEU A 160 6.85 -9.17 7.59
CA LEU A 160 7.37 -7.86 7.23
C LEU A 160 6.32 -6.95 6.61
N THR A 161 5.63 -7.42 5.58
CA THR A 161 4.57 -6.65 4.90
C THR A 161 3.36 -6.40 5.81
N GLY A 162 2.99 -7.39 6.64
CA GLY A 162 1.96 -7.23 7.68
C GLY A 162 2.35 -6.19 8.73
N SER A 163 3.61 -6.14 9.16
CA SER A 163 4.06 -5.14 10.13
C SER A 163 3.92 -3.71 9.60
N ILE A 164 4.30 -3.48 8.34
CA ILE A 164 4.14 -2.19 7.66
C ILE A 164 2.65 -1.84 7.56
N ALA A 165 1.82 -2.81 7.17
CA ALA A 165 0.37 -2.61 7.07
C ALA A 165 -0.26 -2.15 8.38
N TRP A 166 0.24 -2.65 9.51
CA TRP A 166 -0.23 -2.26 10.83
C TRP A 166 0.13 -0.81 11.14
N PHE A 167 1.37 -0.40 10.87
CA PHE A 167 1.81 0.97 11.09
C PHE A 167 1.09 1.98 10.18
N MET A 168 0.83 1.60 8.92
CA MET A 168 0.05 2.43 8.00
C MET A 168 -1.39 2.63 8.50
N GLY A 169 -2.06 1.57 8.97
CA GLY A 169 -3.39 1.67 9.59
C GLY A 169 -3.38 2.55 10.85
N TYR A 170 -2.36 2.41 11.69
CA TYR A 170 -2.19 3.24 12.89
C TYR A 170 -2.02 4.73 12.58
N ILE A 171 -1.16 5.09 11.63
CA ILE A 171 -0.98 6.50 11.26
C ILE A 171 -2.29 7.08 10.73
N ASN A 172 -2.98 6.37 9.86
CA ASN A 172 -4.23 6.85 9.28
C ASN A 172 -5.26 7.14 10.37
N GLU A 173 -5.59 6.16 11.22
CA GLU A 173 -6.71 6.28 12.17
C GLU A 173 -6.33 7.06 13.44
N LYS A 174 -5.09 6.94 13.92
CA LYS A 174 -4.67 7.56 15.19
C LYS A 174 -3.93 8.88 15.05
N LYS A 175 -3.33 9.16 13.88
CA LYS A 175 -2.53 10.39 13.67
C LYS A 175 -3.11 11.30 12.60
N ALA A 176 -3.83 10.77 11.62
CA ALA A 176 -4.32 11.50 10.44
C ALA A 176 -5.86 11.59 10.36
N ASN A 177 -6.58 11.34 11.46
CA ASN A 177 -8.04 11.44 11.55
C ASN A 177 -8.78 10.57 10.52
N GLY A 178 -8.28 9.35 10.30
CA GLY A 178 -8.79 8.37 9.35
C GLY A 178 -8.53 8.71 7.89
N SER A 179 -7.60 9.63 7.60
CA SER A 179 -7.16 9.93 6.24
C SER A 179 -6.25 8.82 5.71
N ILE A 180 -6.55 8.29 4.52
CA ILE A 180 -5.68 7.31 3.84
C ILE A 180 -4.59 7.99 2.99
N TYR A 181 -4.61 9.32 2.83
CA TYR A 181 -3.56 10.01 2.09
C TYR A 181 -2.18 9.79 2.71
N THR A 182 -2.11 9.66 4.04
CA THR A 182 -0.84 9.44 4.74
C THR A 182 -0.24 8.10 4.38
N SER A 183 -0.97 6.99 4.52
CA SER A 183 -0.47 5.68 4.11
C SER A 183 -0.26 5.57 2.60
N TRP A 184 -1.11 6.21 1.78
CA TRP A 184 -0.95 6.22 0.33
C TRP A 184 0.38 6.84 -0.10
N LEU A 185 0.77 7.96 0.52
CA LEU A 185 2.05 8.59 0.26
C LEU A 185 3.23 7.73 0.74
N ILE A 186 3.15 7.18 1.97
CA ILE A 186 4.18 6.29 2.51
C ILE A 186 4.40 5.10 1.56
N HIS A 187 3.31 4.42 1.20
CA HIS A 187 3.33 3.24 0.36
C HIS A 187 3.83 3.56 -1.06
N GLY A 188 3.32 4.62 -1.68
CA GLY A 188 3.78 5.06 -2.99
C GLY A 188 5.28 5.40 -3.01
N LEU A 189 5.78 6.12 -2.00
CA LEU A 189 7.21 6.45 -1.88
C LEU A 189 8.08 5.19 -1.72
N SER A 190 7.66 4.24 -0.89
CA SER A 190 8.38 2.97 -0.73
C SER A 190 8.38 2.13 -2.00
N ASN A 191 7.30 2.15 -2.79
CA ASN A 191 7.24 1.47 -4.08
C ASN A 191 8.11 2.16 -5.14
N VAL A 192 8.16 3.50 -5.16
CA VAL A 192 9.10 4.24 -6.01
C VAL A 192 10.54 3.87 -5.65
N PHE A 193 10.86 3.79 -4.36
CA PHE A 193 12.18 3.40 -3.90
C PHE A 193 12.56 1.97 -4.37
N SER A 194 11.67 0.99 -4.24
CA SER A 194 11.89 -0.35 -4.80
C SER A 194 12.06 -0.34 -6.32
N ALA A 195 11.28 0.47 -7.04
CA ALA A 195 11.40 0.61 -8.48
C ALA A 195 12.74 1.25 -8.88
N LEU A 196 13.23 2.25 -8.13
CA LEU A 196 14.53 2.88 -8.36
C LEU A 196 15.68 1.88 -8.19
N ILE A 197 15.63 1.02 -7.16
CA ILE A 197 16.63 -0.04 -6.96
C ILE A 197 16.71 -0.93 -8.19
N SER A 198 15.56 -1.41 -8.69
CA SER A 198 15.53 -2.26 -9.87
C SER A 198 15.98 -1.52 -11.12
N MET A 199 15.52 -0.27 -11.30
CA MET A 199 15.80 0.59 -12.44
C MET A 199 17.28 0.88 -12.69
N PHE A 200 18.04 0.98 -11.62
CA PHE A 200 19.49 1.15 -11.65
C PHE A 200 20.27 -0.14 -11.38
N SER A 201 19.57 -1.29 -11.31
CA SER A 201 20.13 -2.62 -11.08
C SER A 201 21.10 -2.65 -9.89
N LEU A 202 20.70 -2.05 -8.77
CA LEU A 202 21.55 -1.87 -7.59
C LEU A 202 21.69 -3.15 -6.75
N ILE A 203 20.82 -4.14 -6.97
CA ILE A 203 20.76 -5.46 -6.32
C ILE A 203 20.33 -6.45 -7.39
#